data_AF-A0A7Y2K6X4-F1
#
_entry.id   AF-A0A7Y2K6X4-F1
#
_cell.length_a   1.000
_cell.length_b   1.000
_cell.length_c   1.000
_cell.angle_alpha   90.00
_cell.angle_beta   90.00
_cell.angle_gamma   90.00
#
_symmetry.space_group_name_H-M   'P 1'
#
loop_
_entity.id
_entity.type
_entity.pdbx_description
1 polymer ?
#
loop_
_entity_poly.entity_id
_entity_poly.type
_entity_poly.pdbx_seq_one_letter_code
_entity_poly.pdbx_strand_id
1 'polypeptide(L)'
;VYYCKLGGADAQDSLKTKTIDGYLKVDPYLKLTASMSDLQLASNIIPQSTNESSIFYKNTYEVTPMPTAIFGENQPVLFYYTELYNLLGEPGSNNLRLDQLVFNSREQLVINKSKQIDRKVDSRVEVGTVHAYKLPTDTYSLVCTLIDSAANQGVSSSKKFFVYNPGVAYVDTFTQQTSSVLSTAFGVMSEEELDDLFEKSKYIALESEKEQYELLTGEIGKRDFVFNFWEARNTDPAHGKNQNYLDYVARVSESNKRYTAMGKTGWKTDRGRIYIMYGEPSEIERYPNQPETRPYEIWSYHDIEGGVRFVFGDITGFSDFQLIHSTKRGELRDEYWQRRIAVR
;
A
#
# COMPACT_ATOMS: atom_id res chain seq x y z
N VAL A 1 20.61 7.78 -0.21
CA VAL A 1 21.58 6.75 0.28
C VAL A 1 22.56 7.44 1.20
N TYR A 2 22.72 6.93 2.41
CA TYR A 2 23.63 7.45 3.43
C TYR A 2 24.82 6.50 3.58
N TYR A 3 26.02 7.05 3.72
CA TYR A 3 27.19 6.28 4.11
C TYR A 3 27.22 6.18 5.63
N CYS A 4 27.22 4.96 6.15
CA CYS A 4 27.23 4.69 7.59
C CYS A 4 28.52 3.97 7.97
N LYS A 5 29.12 4.43 9.06
CA LYS A 5 30.33 3.85 9.66
C LYS A 5 30.03 3.49 11.10
N LEU A 6 30.04 2.20 11.40
CA LEU A 6 29.80 1.66 12.74
C LEU A 6 31.13 1.20 13.35
N GLY A 7 31.61 1.93 14.35
CA GLY A 7 32.79 1.56 15.12
C GLY A 7 32.43 0.92 16.46
N GLY A 8 33.17 -0.10 16.86
CA GLY A 8 33.14 -0.66 18.21
C GLY A 8 34.56 -0.80 18.76
N ALA A 9 34.70 -0.66 20.08
CA ALA A 9 35.94 -0.92 20.80
C ALA A 9 35.71 -2.05 21.81
N ASP A 10 36.76 -2.83 22.09
CA ASP A 10 36.72 -3.81 23.17
C ASP A 10 36.47 -3.11 24.51
N ALA A 11 35.65 -3.72 25.37
CA ALA A 11 35.22 -3.11 26.63
C ALA A 11 36.34 -3.03 27.68
N GLN A 12 37.38 -3.87 27.58
CA GLN A 12 38.54 -3.87 28.47
C GLN A 12 39.78 -3.22 27.84
N ASP A 13 39.84 -3.13 26.51
CA ASP A 13 40.96 -2.55 25.77
C ASP A 13 40.48 -1.61 24.65
N SER A 14 40.39 -0.32 24.97
CA SER A 14 39.88 0.71 24.04
C SER A 14 40.74 0.92 22.78
N LEU A 15 41.96 0.37 22.73
CA LEU A 15 42.82 0.40 21.55
C LEU A 15 42.42 -0.68 20.52
N LYS A 16 41.73 -1.75 20.96
CA LYS A 16 41.19 -2.77 20.06
C LYS A 16 39.86 -2.30 19.50
N THR A 17 39.93 -1.68 18.33
CA THR A 17 38.75 -1.20 17.62
C THR A 17 38.47 -2.03 16.37
N LYS A 18 37.19 -2.13 16.01
CA LYS A 18 36.75 -2.67 14.74
C LYS A 18 35.73 -1.70 14.16
N THR A 19 35.85 -1.45 12.86
CA THR A 19 34.89 -0.63 12.14
C THR A 19 34.27 -1.43 11.00
N ILE A 20 32.97 -1.25 10.80
CA ILE A 20 32.21 -1.79 9.68
C ILE A 20 31.60 -0.59 8.96
N ASP A 21 31.84 -0.53 7.66
CA ASP A 21 31.31 0.52 6.78
C ASP A 21 30.24 -0.07 5.87
N GLY A 22 29.23 0.73 5.53
CA GLY A 22 28.16 0.31 4.63
C GLY A 22 27.31 1.46 4.13
N TYR A 23 26.50 1.18 3.11
CA TYR A 23 25.52 2.13 2.60
C TYR A 23 24.14 1.79 3.17
N LEU A 24 23.52 2.75 3.83
CA LEU A 24 22.12 2.68 4.24
C LEU A 24 21.27 3.36 3.17
N LYS A 25 20.46 2.58 2.45
CA LYS A 25 19.43 3.14 1.58
C LYS A 25 18.25 3.54 2.44
N VAL A 26 17.97 4.85 2.49
CA VAL A 26 16.74 5.39 3.06
C VAL A 26 15.91 5.85 1.87
N ASP A 27 14.80 5.15 1.64
CA ASP A 27 13.85 5.57 0.62
C ASP A 27 13.03 6.76 1.18
N PRO A 28 12.95 7.89 0.46
CA PRO A 28 12.17 9.02 0.93
C PRO A 28 10.68 8.67 0.95
N TYR A 29 9.97 9.05 2.02
CA TYR A 29 8.51 8.90 2.15
C TYR A 29 7.71 9.82 1.20
N LEU A 30 8.34 10.40 0.18
CA LEU A 30 7.79 11.35 -0.81
C LEU A 30 6.70 10.76 -1.74
N LYS A 31 6.07 9.66 -1.36
CA LYS A 31 4.89 9.15 -2.07
C LYS A 31 3.66 9.87 -1.53
N LEU A 32 2.76 10.35 -2.40
CA LEU A 32 1.46 10.94 -2.05
C LEU A 32 0.45 9.93 -1.46
N THR A 33 0.93 8.78 -1.02
CA THR A 33 0.17 7.59 -0.65
C THR A 33 0.46 7.23 0.80
N ALA A 34 -0.53 6.66 1.50
CA ALA A 34 -0.38 6.23 2.88
C ALA A 34 0.85 5.32 3.03
N SER A 35 1.69 5.61 4.03
CA SER A 35 2.95 4.89 4.24
C SER A 35 3.21 4.64 5.72
N MET A 36 4.12 3.70 6.01
CA MET A 36 4.54 3.38 7.37
C MET A 36 6.02 3.10 7.45
N SER A 37 6.60 3.36 8.62
CA SER A 37 7.97 3.00 8.95
C SER A 37 8.16 1.50 9.17
N ASP A 38 9.41 1.09 9.31
CA ASP A 38 9.73 -0.22 9.85
C ASP A 38 9.20 -0.39 11.28
N LEU A 39 8.84 -1.62 11.64
CA LEU A 39 8.49 -1.98 13.01
C LEU A 39 9.73 -1.99 13.90
N GLN A 40 9.70 -1.19 14.97
CA GLN A 40 10.66 -1.28 16.06
C GLN A 40 10.06 -2.06 17.22
N LEU A 41 10.69 -3.19 17.57
CA LEU A 41 10.36 -3.93 18.78
C LEU A 41 11.03 -3.28 19.99
N ALA A 42 10.30 -3.24 21.10
CA ALA A 42 10.70 -2.57 22.32
C ALA A 42 10.42 -3.44 23.54
N SER A 43 11.30 -3.33 24.55
CA SER A 43 11.11 -3.92 25.87
C SER A 43 10.17 -3.08 26.72
N ASN A 44 10.14 -1.77 26.47
CA ASN A 44 9.29 -0.81 27.14
C ASN A 44 9.02 0.40 26.24
N ILE A 45 7.84 1.01 26.40
CA ILE A 45 7.49 2.29 25.79
C ILE A 45 6.84 3.17 26.85
N ILE A 46 7.41 4.35 27.09
CA ILE A 46 6.85 5.37 27.98
C ILE A 46 6.15 6.42 27.10
N PRO A 47 4.81 6.50 27.11
CA PRO A 47 4.08 7.53 26.38
C PRO A 47 4.19 8.89 27.08
N GLN A 48 4.04 9.97 26.31
CA GLN A 48 4.07 11.35 26.82
C GLN A 48 5.33 11.66 27.66
N SER A 49 6.46 11.06 27.27
CA SER A 49 7.74 11.38 27.91
C SER A 49 8.08 12.84 27.67
N THR A 50 8.60 13.51 28.70
CA THR A 50 9.15 14.86 28.61
C THR A 50 10.68 14.86 28.65
N ASN A 51 11.28 13.67 28.67
CA ASN A 51 12.73 13.52 28.76
C ASN A 51 13.39 13.58 27.38
N GLU A 52 13.42 14.77 26.77
CA GLU A 52 14.02 14.98 25.45
C GLU A 52 15.54 14.72 25.41
N SER A 53 16.18 14.60 26.59
CA SER A 53 17.60 14.27 26.71
C SER A 53 17.90 12.76 26.62
N SER A 54 16.88 11.90 26.74
CA SER A 54 17.06 10.46 26.61
C SER A 54 17.42 10.09 25.18
N ILE A 55 18.43 9.22 25.01
CA ILE A 55 18.78 8.65 23.70
C ILE A 55 17.64 7.77 23.11
N PHE A 56 16.66 7.41 23.94
CA PHE A 56 15.49 6.64 23.54
C PHE A 56 14.25 7.52 23.29
N TYR A 57 14.36 8.83 23.47
CA TYR A 57 13.28 9.76 23.22
C TYR A 57 13.02 9.93 21.72
N LYS A 58 11.77 9.76 21.30
CA LYS A 58 11.30 10.10 19.95
C LYS A 58 9.79 10.35 19.92
N ASN A 59 9.37 11.43 19.27
CA ASN A 59 7.97 11.78 19.03
C ASN A 59 7.08 11.75 20.29
N THR A 60 7.54 12.31 21.42
CA THR A 60 6.87 12.28 22.75
C THR A 60 6.81 10.91 23.43
N TYR A 61 7.54 9.92 22.94
CA TYR A 61 7.71 8.61 23.57
C TYR A 61 9.16 8.41 24.00
N GLU A 62 9.36 7.59 25.02
CA GLU A 62 10.66 6.96 25.28
C GLU A 62 10.58 5.48 24.94
N VAL A 63 11.31 5.05 23.91
CA VAL A 63 11.19 3.73 23.30
C VAL A 63 12.47 2.95 23.52
N THR A 64 12.47 2.07 24.53
CA THR A 64 13.63 1.22 24.82
C THR A 64 13.63 0.01 23.86
N PRO A 65 14.58 -0.09 22.92
CA PRO A 65 14.56 -1.15 21.90
C PRO A 65 14.78 -2.53 22.54
N MET A 66 14.30 -3.58 21.85
CA MET A 66 14.61 -4.97 22.18
C MET A 66 15.40 -5.62 21.03
N PRO A 67 16.74 -5.45 20.97
CA PRO A 67 17.55 -5.92 19.85
C PRO A 67 17.58 -7.45 19.71
N THR A 68 17.48 -8.17 20.82
CA THR A 68 17.46 -9.65 20.82
C THR A 68 16.15 -10.20 20.24
N ALA A 69 15.07 -9.41 20.28
CA ALA A 69 13.72 -9.82 19.89
C ALA A 69 13.25 -11.14 20.55
N ILE A 70 13.69 -11.41 21.78
CA ILE A 70 13.29 -12.59 22.57
C ILE A 70 12.34 -12.15 23.67
N PHE A 71 11.21 -12.85 23.78
CA PHE A 71 10.14 -12.59 24.74
C PHE A 71 9.73 -13.90 25.43
N GLY A 72 8.96 -13.82 26.51
CA GLY A 72 8.53 -15.01 27.26
C GLY A 72 8.25 -14.68 28.72
N GLU A 73 8.44 -15.61 29.64
CA GLU A 73 8.16 -15.41 31.07
C GLU A 73 8.88 -14.19 31.67
N ASN A 74 10.17 -14.01 31.34
CA ASN A 74 10.98 -12.89 31.84
C ASN A 74 10.72 -11.55 31.12
N GLN A 75 10.14 -11.61 29.93
CA GLN A 75 9.70 -10.43 29.16
C GLN A 75 8.29 -10.71 28.61
N PRO A 76 7.26 -10.58 29.46
CA PRO A 76 5.91 -11.08 29.17
C PRO A 76 5.17 -10.25 28.12
N VAL A 77 5.59 -9.02 27.89
CA VAL A 77 4.97 -8.09 26.94
C VAL A 77 6.03 -7.63 25.94
N LEU A 78 5.70 -7.80 24.67
CA LEU A 78 6.36 -7.15 23.55
C LEU A 78 5.65 -5.85 23.26
N PHE A 79 6.40 -4.75 23.20
CA PHE A 79 5.92 -3.47 22.69
C PHE A 79 6.43 -3.28 21.26
N TYR A 80 5.64 -2.63 20.42
CA TYR A 80 6.10 -2.17 19.11
C TYR A 80 5.81 -0.70 18.92
N TYR A 81 6.63 -0.08 18.07
CA TYR A 81 6.52 1.30 17.64
C TYR A 81 6.55 1.35 16.11
N THR A 82 5.67 2.15 15.53
CA THR A 82 5.69 2.50 14.10
C THR A 82 5.22 3.93 13.89
N GLU A 83 5.77 4.60 12.87
CA GLU A 83 5.27 5.86 12.37
C GLU A 83 4.40 5.62 11.13
N LEU A 84 3.29 6.32 11.04
CA LEU A 84 2.38 6.35 9.91
C LEU A 84 2.45 7.75 9.29
N TYR A 85 2.48 7.82 7.95
CA TYR A 85 2.63 9.07 7.21
C TYR A 85 1.66 9.15 6.03
N ASN A 86 1.46 10.37 5.53
CA ASN A 86 0.58 10.71 4.41
C ASN A 86 -0.88 10.30 4.68
N LEU A 87 -1.36 10.59 5.89
CA LEU A 87 -2.67 10.15 6.38
C LEU A 87 -3.80 11.13 6.06
N LEU A 88 -3.46 12.37 5.66
CA LEU A 88 -4.48 13.33 5.25
C LEU A 88 -5.32 12.78 4.09
N GLY A 89 -6.60 13.11 4.10
CA GLY A 89 -7.55 12.75 3.06
C GLY A 89 -8.85 13.51 3.25
N GLU A 90 -9.88 13.13 2.49
CA GLU A 90 -11.21 13.72 2.59
C GLU A 90 -11.73 13.67 4.05
N PRO A 91 -12.09 14.83 4.66
CA PRO A 91 -12.61 14.87 6.02
C PRO A 91 -13.86 13.99 6.18
N GLY A 92 -13.84 13.04 7.12
CA GLY A 92 -14.95 12.13 7.40
C GLY A 92 -14.89 10.77 6.70
N SER A 93 -13.88 10.52 5.85
CA SER A 93 -13.61 9.20 5.29
C SER A 93 -13.01 8.26 6.37
N ASN A 94 -13.85 7.44 7.02
CA ASN A 94 -13.43 6.42 8.02
C ASN A 94 -12.90 5.13 7.38
N ASN A 95 -12.07 5.26 6.34
CA ASN A 95 -11.65 4.13 5.50
C ASN A 95 -10.18 3.74 5.72
N LEU A 96 -9.55 4.28 6.77
CA LEU A 96 -8.16 4.01 7.10
C LEU A 96 -8.08 3.22 8.40
N ARG A 97 -7.51 2.01 8.36
CA ARG A 97 -7.33 1.16 9.55
C ARG A 97 -5.94 0.57 9.62
N LEU A 98 -5.47 0.33 10.85
CA LEU A 98 -4.24 -0.38 11.15
C LEU A 98 -4.58 -1.75 11.73
N ASP A 99 -4.16 -2.80 11.04
CA ASP A 99 -4.30 -4.18 11.48
C ASP A 99 -2.97 -4.67 12.06
N GLN A 100 -3.04 -5.30 13.23
CA GLN A 100 -1.94 -5.94 13.93
C GLN A 100 -2.15 -7.46 13.89
N LEU A 101 -1.26 -8.16 13.21
CA LEU A 101 -1.29 -9.60 13.00
C LEU A 101 -0.07 -10.26 13.63
N VAL A 102 -0.24 -11.44 14.20
CA VAL A 102 0.88 -12.28 14.63
C VAL A 102 0.74 -13.66 14.03
N PHE A 103 1.78 -14.11 13.33
CA PHE A 103 1.89 -15.44 12.75
C PHE A 103 2.91 -16.27 13.50
N ASN A 104 2.67 -17.57 13.66
CA ASN A 104 3.68 -18.51 14.20
C ASN A 104 4.62 -19.03 13.09
N SER A 105 5.52 -19.96 13.41
CA SER A 105 6.49 -20.49 12.44
C SER A 105 5.88 -21.35 11.34
N ARG A 106 4.63 -21.77 11.53
CA ARG A 106 3.80 -22.53 10.58
C ARG A 106 2.88 -21.63 9.76
N GLU A 107 3.13 -20.31 9.78
CA GLU A 107 2.34 -19.29 9.09
C GLU A 107 0.89 -19.16 9.59
N GLN A 108 0.54 -19.75 10.72
CA GLN A 108 -0.80 -19.66 11.28
C GLN A 108 -1.01 -18.34 12.02
N LEU A 109 -2.13 -17.68 11.74
CA LEU A 109 -2.56 -16.45 12.40
C LEU A 109 -2.99 -16.74 13.85
N VAL A 110 -2.28 -16.20 14.83
CA VAL A 110 -2.57 -16.39 16.27
C VAL A 110 -3.14 -15.15 16.95
N ILE A 111 -2.89 -13.96 16.41
CA ILE A 111 -3.47 -12.70 16.88
C ILE A 111 -3.91 -11.89 15.68
N ASN A 112 -5.13 -11.36 15.73
CA ASN A 112 -5.65 -10.37 14.80
C ASN A 112 -6.35 -9.26 15.59
N LYS A 113 -5.86 -8.03 15.46
CA LYS A 113 -6.49 -6.84 16.02
C LYS A 113 -6.58 -5.77 14.94
N SER A 114 -7.68 -5.04 14.89
CA SER A 114 -7.85 -3.91 13.98
C SER A 114 -8.13 -2.64 14.76
N LYS A 115 -7.57 -1.51 14.30
CA LYS A 115 -7.77 -0.17 14.87
C LYS A 115 -8.06 0.83 13.76
N GLN A 116 -9.20 1.52 13.86
CA GLN A 116 -9.50 2.64 12.95
C GLN A 116 -8.56 3.82 13.21
N ILE A 117 -8.05 4.43 12.14
CA ILE A 117 -7.13 5.57 12.17
C ILE A 117 -7.86 6.79 11.59
N ASP A 118 -7.98 7.83 12.41
CA ASP A 118 -8.53 9.11 11.94
C ASP A 118 -7.54 9.86 11.02
N ARG A 119 -8.07 10.59 10.04
CA ARG A 119 -7.30 11.36 9.05
C ARG A 119 -7.11 12.83 9.44
N LYS A 120 -7.07 13.15 10.75
CA LYS A 120 -6.98 14.55 11.23
C LYS A 120 -5.58 15.15 11.17
N VAL A 121 -4.57 14.29 11.17
CA VAL A 121 -3.15 14.66 11.16
C VAL A 121 -2.46 13.91 10.03
N ASP A 122 -1.43 14.49 9.44
CA ASP A 122 -0.74 13.88 8.30
C ASP A 122 0.23 12.77 8.69
N SER A 123 0.76 12.86 9.91
CA SER A 123 1.62 11.85 10.50
C SER A 123 1.20 11.54 11.93
N ARG A 124 1.38 10.28 12.32
CA ARG A 124 0.99 9.78 13.63
C ARG A 124 1.91 8.64 14.04
N VAL A 125 2.25 8.60 15.33
CA VAL A 125 2.88 7.45 15.95
C VAL A 125 1.82 6.46 16.41
N GLU A 126 2.04 5.19 16.09
CA GLU A 126 1.26 4.08 16.62
C GLU A 126 2.16 3.15 17.44
N VAL A 127 1.68 2.83 18.63
CA VAL A 127 2.32 1.89 19.56
C VAL A 127 1.31 0.84 19.95
N GLY A 128 1.79 -0.39 20.15
CA GLY A 128 0.91 -1.47 20.57
C GLY A 128 1.67 -2.58 21.27
N THR A 129 0.92 -3.61 21.65
CA THR A 129 1.43 -4.70 22.49
C THR A 129 1.05 -6.07 21.97
N VAL A 130 1.95 -7.03 22.20
CA VAL A 130 1.69 -8.46 22.12
C VAL A 130 1.97 -9.07 23.49
N HIS A 131 0.97 -9.75 24.04
CA HIS A 131 1.11 -10.48 25.31
C HIS A 131 1.84 -11.81 25.07
N ALA A 132 3.17 -11.73 24.97
CA ALA A 132 4.04 -12.86 24.67
C ALA A 132 3.88 -14.02 25.66
N TYR A 133 3.56 -13.75 26.93
CA TYR A 133 3.29 -14.80 27.94
C TYR A 133 2.12 -15.73 27.59
N LYS A 134 1.23 -15.35 26.65
CA LYS A 134 0.12 -16.19 26.19
C LYS A 134 0.49 -17.08 24.99
N LEU A 135 1.64 -16.85 24.38
CA LEU A 135 2.06 -17.52 23.17
C LEU A 135 2.94 -18.74 23.53
N PRO A 136 2.75 -19.90 22.89
CA PRO A 136 3.66 -21.04 23.01
C PRO A 136 5.11 -20.70 22.64
N THR A 137 6.05 -21.60 22.97
CA THR A 137 7.43 -21.48 22.48
C THR A 137 7.46 -21.63 20.96
N ASP A 138 7.78 -20.56 20.25
CA ASP A 138 7.88 -20.57 18.79
C ASP A 138 8.60 -19.30 18.28
N THR A 139 8.95 -19.31 17.00
CA THR A 139 9.26 -18.09 16.24
C THR A 139 7.97 -17.50 15.68
N TYR A 140 7.78 -16.20 15.90
CA TYR A 140 6.63 -15.46 15.43
C TYR A 140 7.03 -14.32 14.50
N SER A 141 6.07 -13.90 13.67
CA SER A 141 6.17 -12.68 12.85
C SER A 141 5.05 -11.73 13.26
N LEU A 142 5.41 -10.55 13.77
CA LEU A 142 4.48 -9.43 13.94
C LEU A 142 4.39 -8.70 12.60
N VAL A 143 3.17 -8.55 12.08
CA VAL A 143 2.89 -7.79 10.86
C VAL A 143 1.91 -6.69 11.21
N CYS A 144 2.26 -5.45 10.89
CA CYS A 144 1.32 -4.34 10.95
C CYS A 144 1.00 -3.91 9.52
N THR A 145 -0.28 -3.76 9.21
CA THR A 145 -0.78 -3.36 7.89
C THR A 145 -1.68 -2.15 8.04
N LEU A 146 -1.33 -1.05 7.38
CA LEU A 146 -2.20 0.11 7.22
C LEU A 146 -2.96 -0.03 5.90
N ILE A 147 -4.28 -0.08 5.97
CA ILE A 147 -5.19 -0.26 4.84
C ILE A 147 -6.00 1.03 4.66
N ASP A 148 -5.94 1.60 3.45
CA ASP A 148 -6.83 2.66 3.00
C ASP A 148 -7.80 2.08 1.96
N SER A 149 -9.00 1.71 2.42
CA SER A 149 -10.04 1.10 1.59
C SER A 149 -10.61 2.08 0.56
N ALA A 150 -10.55 3.40 0.80
CA ALA A 150 -11.01 4.39 -0.18
C ALA A 150 -10.07 4.44 -1.39
N ALA A 151 -8.77 4.38 -1.11
CA ALA A 151 -7.73 4.48 -2.11
C ALA A 151 -7.24 3.11 -2.60
N ASN A 152 -7.77 1.99 -2.10
CA ASN A 152 -7.31 0.61 -2.33
C ASN A 152 -5.81 0.45 -2.13
N GLN A 153 -5.27 1.11 -1.11
CA GLN A 153 -3.85 1.02 -0.77
C GLN A 153 -3.68 0.19 0.49
N GLY A 154 -2.58 -0.55 0.51
CA GLY A 154 -2.19 -1.32 1.66
C GLY A 154 -0.69 -1.27 1.81
N VAL A 155 -0.22 -0.90 2.99
CA VAL A 155 1.20 -0.86 3.31
C VAL A 155 1.46 -1.68 4.56
N SER A 156 2.37 -2.65 4.44
CA SER A 156 2.74 -3.54 5.54
C SER A 156 4.19 -3.35 5.96
N SER A 157 4.43 -3.64 7.23
CA SER A 157 5.75 -3.69 7.87
C SER A 157 5.76 -4.89 8.81
N SER A 158 6.86 -5.64 8.85
CA SER A 158 6.93 -6.89 9.60
C SER A 158 8.23 -7.02 10.38
N LYS A 159 8.16 -7.74 11.51
CA LYS A 159 9.33 -8.10 12.31
C LYS A 159 9.16 -9.48 12.93
N LYS A 160 10.22 -10.31 12.83
CA LYS A 160 10.30 -11.58 13.55
C LYS A 160 10.69 -11.37 15.01
N PHE A 161 10.14 -12.19 15.88
CA PHE A 161 10.52 -12.30 17.28
C PHE A 161 10.38 -13.74 17.74
N PHE A 162 11.11 -14.11 18.80
CA PHE A 162 11.04 -15.45 19.39
C PHE A 162 10.36 -15.38 20.74
N VAL A 163 9.49 -16.34 21.01
CA VAL A 163 8.88 -16.53 22.34
C VAL A 163 9.41 -17.81 22.96
N TYR A 164 9.85 -17.73 24.21
CA TYR A 164 10.25 -18.88 25.01
C TYR A 164 9.35 -19.00 26.24
N ASN A 165 8.36 -19.89 26.14
CA ASN A 165 7.40 -20.23 27.19
C ASN A 165 7.22 -21.76 27.23
N PRO A 166 8.10 -22.50 27.91
CA PRO A 166 8.05 -23.97 27.91
C PRO A 166 6.78 -24.52 28.60
N GLY A 167 6.15 -23.73 29.48
CA GLY A 167 4.91 -24.11 30.18
C GLY A 167 3.61 -23.81 29.42
N VAL A 168 3.67 -23.13 28.27
CA VAL A 168 2.47 -22.79 27.48
C VAL A 168 2.25 -23.84 26.40
N ALA A 169 1.23 -24.67 26.56
CA ALA A 169 0.90 -25.72 25.60
C ALA A 169 0.45 -25.14 24.26
N TYR A 170 0.94 -25.73 23.18
CA TYR A 170 0.48 -25.44 21.83
C TYR A 170 -0.92 -26.05 21.62
N VAL A 171 -1.89 -25.23 21.22
CA VAL A 171 -3.23 -25.67 20.84
C VAL A 171 -3.39 -25.42 19.35
N ASP A 172 -3.39 -26.49 18.55
CA ASP A 172 -3.65 -26.39 17.11
C ASP A 172 -5.16 -26.20 16.89
N THR A 173 -5.59 -24.95 16.74
CA THR A 173 -7.01 -24.62 16.47
C THR A 173 -7.33 -24.48 14.98
N PHE A 174 -6.37 -24.65 14.06
CA PHE A 174 -6.58 -24.40 12.63
C PHE A 174 -6.00 -25.49 11.72
N THR A 175 -6.88 -26.27 11.10
CA THR A 175 -6.58 -27.18 9.98
C THR A 175 -6.81 -26.47 8.65
N GLN A 176 -5.92 -25.58 8.24
CA GLN A 176 -5.72 -25.23 6.83
C GLN A 176 -4.39 -24.51 6.70
N GLN A 177 -3.53 -25.01 5.81
CA GLN A 177 -2.28 -24.34 5.44
C GLN A 177 -2.63 -22.95 4.92
N THR A 178 -2.16 -21.92 5.61
CA THR A 178 -2.31 -20.54 5.19
C THR A 178 -1.26 -20.25 4.13
N SER A 179 -1.69 -19.62 3.04
CA SER A 179 -0.83 -19.15 1.96
C SER A 179 0.02 -17.97 2.44
N SER A 180 1.16 -17.73 1.79
CA SER A 180 2.10 -16.60 2.02
C SER A 180 1.45 -15.20 1.97
N VAL A 181 0.19 -15.14 1.54
CA VAL A 181 -0.68 -13.96 1.36
C VAL A 181 -0.92 -13.19 2.66
N LEU A 182 -0.96 -13.88 3.80
CA LEU A 182 -1.28 -13.25 5.09
C LEU A 182 -0.24 -12.25 5.59
N SER A 183 0.98 -12.31 5.04
CA SER A 183 2.05 -11.34 5.31
C SER A 183 1.95 -10.05 4.48
N THR A 184 1.03 -10.01 3.51
CA THR A 184 0.80 -8.86 2.63
C THR A 184 -0.45 -8.08 3.05
N ALA A 185 -0.61 -6.89 2.49
CA ALA A 185 -1.81 -6.10 2.76
C ALA A 185 -3.10 -6.77 2.30
N PHE A 186 -3.05 -7.66 1.31
CA PHE A 186 -4.23 -8.39 0.81
C PHE A 186 -4.77 -9.38 1.85
N GLY A 187 -3.89 -9.99 2.65
CA GLY A 187 -4.23 -11.03 3.63
C GLY A 187 -5.27 -10.64 4.69
N VAL A 188 -5.53 -9.34 4.83
CA VAL A 188 -6.46 -8.76 5.80
C VAL A 188 -7.62 -8.00 5.18
N MET A 189 -7.62 -7.78 3.86
CA MET A 189 -8.72 -7.09 3.19
C MET A 189 -10.01 -7.92 3.31
N SER A 190 -11.13 -7.26 3.58
CA SER A 190 -12.46 -7.85 3.56
C SER A 190 -12.84 -8.24 2.13
N GLU A 191 -13.89 -9.05 1.99
CA GLU A 191 -14.42 -9.40 0.67
C GLU A 191 -14.82 -8.16 -0.16
N GLU A 192 -15.44 -7.16 0.46
CA GLU A 192 -15.80 -5.89 -0.20
C GLU A 192 -14.57 -5.10 -0.65
N GLU A 193 -13.53 -5.04 0.18
CA GLU A 193 -12.27 -4.37 -0.14
C GLU A 193 -11.54 -5.06 -1.32
N LEU A 194 -11.58 -6.39 -1.36
CA LEU A 194 -11.01 -7.19 -2.45
C LEU A 194 -11.80 -6.99 -3.74
N ASP A 195 -13.13 -6.97 -3.67
CA ASP A 195 -14.01 -6.78 -4.81
C ASP A 195 -13.83 -5.40 -5.44
N ASP A 196 -13.79 -4.35 -4.61
CA ASP A 196 -13.55 -2.99 -5.10
C ASP A 196 -12.13 -2.82 -5.68
N LEU A 197 -11.12 -3.45 -5.06
CA LEU A 197 -9.76 -3.48 -5.63
C LEU A 197 -9.72 -4.20 -6.98
N PHE A 198 -10.29 -5.38 -7.08
CA PHE A 198 -10.26 -6.15 -8.32
C PHE A 198 -11.08 -5.48 -9.43
N GLU A 199 -12.24 -4.92 -9.10
CA GLU A 199 -13.07 -4.16 -10.03
C GLU A 199 -12.28 -3.01 -10.68
N LYS A 200 -11.53 -2.23 -9.89
CA LYS A 200 -10.66 -1.16 -10.41
C LYS A 200 -9.45 -1.71 -11.17
N SER A 201 -9.07 -2.97 -10.97
CA SER A 201 -7.96 -3.65 -11.63
C SER A 201 -8.34 -4.30 -12.97
N LYS A 202 -9.64 -4.39 -13.30
CA LYS A 202 -10.14 -5.05 -14.52
C LYS A 202 -9.61 -4.49 -15.83
N TYR A 203 -9.09 -3.26 -15.85
CA TYR A 203 -8.49 -2.65 -17.05
C TYR A 203 -7.21 -3.35 -17.52
N ILE A 204 -6.52 -4.04 -16.62
CA ILE A 204 -5.29 -4.79 -16.92
C ILE A 204 -5.45 -6.31 -16.72
N ALA A 205 -6.68 -6.75 -16.43
CA ALA A 205 -7.02 -8.16 -16.26
C ALA A 205 -7.40 -8.79 -17.60
N LEU A 206 -6.95 -10.03 -17.81
CA LEU A 206 -7.39 -10.89 -18.89
C LEU A 206 -8.84 -11.32 -18.66
N GLU A 207 -9.55 -11.67 -19.73
CA GLU A 207 -10.94 -12.13 -19.61
C GLU A 207 -11.06 -13.38 -18.73
N SER A 208 -10.13 -14.33 -18.87
CA SER A 208 -10.06 -15.52 -18.02
C SER A 208 -9.80 -15.20 -16.55
N GLU A 209 -9.04 -14.14 -16.24
CA GLU A 209 -8.82 -13.70 -14.85
C GLU A 209 -10.10 -13.12 -14.25
N LYS A 210 -10.89 -12.37 -15.05
CA LYS A 210 -12.18 -11.84 -14.60
C LYS A 210 -13.18 -12.97 -14.31
N GLU A 211 -13.32 -13.90 -15.25
CA GLU A 211 -14.17 -15.08 -15.08
C GLU A 211 -13.76 -15.90 -13.87
N GLN A 212 -12.46 -16.12 -13.66
CA GLN A 212 -11.96 -16.85 -12.50
C GLN A 212 -12.30 -16.16 -11.19
N TYR A 213 -12.15 -14.82 -11.11
CA TYR A 213 -12.46 -14.07 -9.89
C TYR A 213 -13.96 -14.12 -9.55
N GLU A 214 -14.84 -14.05 -10.55
CA GLU A 214 -16.30 -14.09 -10.36
C GLU A 214 -16.79 -15.42 -9.77
N LEU A 215 -16.03 -16.51 -9.95
CA LEU A 215 -16.33 -17.83 -9.37
C LEU A 215 -15.92 -17.95 -7.90
N LEU A 216 -15.10 -17.04 -7.38
CA LEU A 216 -14.59 -17.11 -6.01
C LEU A 216 -15.62 -16.56 -5.02
N THR A 217 -15.78 -17.27 -3.91
CA THR A 217 -16.60 -16.83 -2.78
C THR A 217 -15.78 -16.85 -1.49
N GLY A 218 -16.04 -15.88 -0.63
CA GLY A 218 -15.34 -15.74 0.64
C GLY A 218 -13.93 -15.16 0.53
N GLU A 219 -13.46 -14.64 1.66
CA GLU A 219 -12.23 -13.84 1.71
C GLU A 219 -10.98 -14.63 1.31
N ILE A 220 -10.84 -15.88 1.73
CA ILE A 220 -9.60 -16.65 1.55
C ILE A 220 -9.26 -16.81 0.07
N GLY A 221 -10.22 -17.28 -0.74
CA GLY A 221 -10.00 -17.48 -2.18
C GLY A 221 -9.74 -16.17 -2.93
N LYS A 222 -10.48 -15.11 -2.58
CA LYS A 222 -10.29 -13.77 -3.19
C LYS A 222 -8.94 -13.15 -2.81
N ARG A 223 -8.48 -13.31 -1.57
CA ARG A 223 -7.15 -12.86 -1.12
C ARG A 223 -6.04 -13.56 -1.89
N ASP A 224 -6.13 -14.89 -2.02
CA ASP A 224 -5.17 -15.69 -2.79
C ASP A 224 -5.13 -15.28 -4.25
N PHE A 225 -6.30 -15.07 -4.87
CA PHE A 225 -6.37 -14.60 -6.24
C PHE A 225 -5.73 -13.23 -6.42
N VAL A 226 -6.12 -12.23 -5.61
CA VAL A 226 -5.63 -10.86 -5.75
C VAL A 226 -4.11 -10.79 -5.53
N PHE A 227 -3.59 -11.54 -4.57
CA PHE A 227 -2.15 -11.66 -4.37
C PHE A 227 -1.46 -12.23 -5.62
N ASN A 228 -1.91 -13.37 -6.13
CA ASN A 228 -1.31 -13.99 -7.31
C ASN A 228 -1.45 -13.12 -8.57
N PHE A 229 -2.57 -12.43 -8.74
CA PHE A 229 -2.83 -11.49 -9.83
C PHE A 229 -1.77 -10.38 -9.88
N TRP A 230 -1.44 -9.79 -8.73
CA TRP A 230 -0.43 -8.74 -8.63
C TRP A 230 0.99 -9.28 -8.64
N GLU A 231 1.25 -10.43 -8.02
CA GLU A 231 2.57 -11.07 -8.03
C GLU A 231 3.00 -11.51 -9.43
N ALA A 232 2.07 -12.02 -10.25
CA ALA A 232 2.34 -12.32 -11.66
C ALA A 232 2.76 -11.08 -12.46
N ARG A 233 2.45 -9.89 -11.96
CA ARG A 233 2.80 -8.59 -12.55
C ARG A 233 3.95 -7.91 -11.80
N ASN A 234 4.59 -8.56 -10.83
CA ASN A 234 5.72 -7.99 -10.11
C ASN A 234 7.01 -8.12 -10.94
N THR A 235 7.56 -7.00 -11.42
CA THR A 235 8.79 -6.99 -12.23
C THR A 235 10.08 -7.09 -11.41
N ASP A 236 10.01 -6.91 -10.09
CA ASP A 236 11.16 -7.02 -9.19
C ASP A 236 10.79 -7.75 -7.88
N PRO A 237 10.58 -9.07 -7.93
CA PRO A 237 10.20 -9.85 -6.76
C PRO A 237 11.32 -9.94 -5.69
N ALA A 238 12.56 -9.56 -6.02
CA ALA A 238 13.69 -9.65 -5.11
C ALA A 238 13.77 -8.47 -4.11
N HIS A 239 13.13 -7.32 -4.39
CA HIS A 239 13.35 -6.07 -3.66
C HIS A 239 12.14 -5.52 -2.88
N GLY A 240 11.35 -6.41 -2.26
CA GLY A 240 10.31 -6.00 -1.31
C GLY A 240 8.95 -5.73 -1.97
N LYS A 241 8.30 -4.60 -1.62
CA LYS A 241 6.89 -4.31 -1.99
C LYS A 241 6.68 -4.32 -3.50
N ASN A 242 5.56 -4.88 -3.97
CA ASN A 242 5.19 -4.94 -5.38
C ASN A 242 4.97 -3.53 -5.97
N GLN A 243 5.97 -3.00 -6.68
CA GLN A 243 5.99 -1.61 -7.16
C GLN A 243 4.91 -1.36 -8.23
N ASN A 244 4.63 -2.34 -9.10
CA ASN A 244 3.60 -2.21 -10.13
C ASN A 244 2.20 -2.08 -9.54
N TYR A 245 1.90 -2.82 -8.47
CA TYR A 245 0.68 -2.64 -7.70
C TYR A 245 0.59 -1.23 -7.12
N LEU A 246 1.65 -0.76 -6.45
CA LEU A 246 1.68 0.57 -5.84
C LEU A 246 1.45 1.69 -6.88
N ASP A 247 2.09 1.59 -8.04
CA ASP A 247 1.95 2.58 -9.11
C ASP A 247 0.57 2.54 -9.77
N TYR A 248 -0.02 1.35 -9.92
CA TYR A 248 -1.37 1.22 -10.43
C TYR A 248 -2.39 1.88 -9.50
N VAL A 249 -2.33 1.57 -8.22
CA VAL A 249 -3.23 2.13 -7.21
C VAL A 249 -3.03 3.65 -7.07
N ALA A 250 -1.79 4.14 -7.17
CA ALA A 250 -1.52 5.58 -7.22
C ALA A 250 -2.20 6.24 -8.42
N ARG A 251 -2.13 5.63 -9.63
CA ARG A 251 -2.83 6.12 -10.82
C ARG A 251 -4.35 6.11 -10.68
N VAL A 252 -4.93 5.12 -10.00
CA VAL A 252 -6.37 5.08 -9.69
C VAL A 252 -6.76 6.27 -8.79
N SER A 253 -6.01 6.51 -7.71
CA SER A 253 -6.23 7.65 -6.82
C SER A 253 -6.12 8.97 -7.58
N GLU A 254 -5.08 9.14 -8.39
CA GLU A 254 -4.87 10.38 -9.15
C GLU A 254 -5.94 10.59 -10.22
N SER A 255 -6.37 9.51 -10.88
CA SER A 255 -7.49 9.52 -11.81
C SER A 255 -8.78 10.00 -11.15
N ASN A 256 -9.08 9.51 -9.95
CA ASN A 256 -10.25 9.96 -9.18
C ASN A 256 -10.19 11.44 -8.80
N LYS A 257 -9.00 11.97 -8.49
CA LYS A 257 -8.83 13.40 -8.20
C LYS A 257 -9.03 14.29 -9.44
N ARG A 258 -8.49 13.88 -10.58
CA ARG A 258 -8.42 14.73 -11.79
C ARG A 258 -9.61 14.60 -12.72
N TYR A 259 -10.19 13.40 -12.83
CA TYR A 259 -11.13 13.06 -13.90
C TYR A 259 -12.52 12.68 -13.41
N THR A 260 -12.83 12.90 -12.13
CA THR A 260 -14.22 12.76 -11.66
C THR A 260 -15.12 13.76 -12.39
N ALA A 261 -16.18 13.23 -12.99
CA ALA A 261 -17.23 14.00 -13.65
C ALA A 261 -18.55 13.80 -12.91
N MET A 262 -19.56 14.62 -13.20
CA MET A 262 -20.82 14.64 -12.44
C MET A 262 -21.46 13.25 -12.37
N GLY A 263 -21.47 12.65 -11.16
CA GLY A 263 -22.02 11.31 -10.90
C GLY A 263 -21.14 10.14 -11.34
N LYS A 264 -19.91 10.38 -11.80
CA LYS A 264 -19.00 9.35 -12.33
C LYS A 264 -17.58 9.54 -11.79
N THR A 265 -17.16 8.64 -10.90
CA THR A 265 -15.83 8.63 -10.31
C THR A 265 -14.75 8.52 -11.39
N GLY A 266 -13.62 9.22 -11.22
CA GLY A 266 -12.59 9.35 -12.25
C GLY A 266 -12.14 8.02 -12.87
N TRP A 267 -11.91 6.97 -12.10
CA TRP A 267 -11.51 5.67 -12.62
C TRP A 267 -12.50 5.07 -13.63
N LYS A 268 -13.79 5.40 -13.54
CA LYS A 268 -14.85 4.97 -14.48
C LYS A 268 -14.93 5.82 -15.74
N THR A 269 -14.27 6.98 -15.79
CA THR A 269 -14.28 7.88 -16.96
C THR A 269 -13.29 7.42 -18.02
N ASP A 270 -13.50 7.81 -19.27
CA ASP A 270 -12.60 7.40 -20.35
C ASP A 270 -11.20 8.00 -20.17
N ARG A 271 -11.11 9.27 -19.75
CA ARG A 271 -9.83 9.91 -19.39
C ARG A 271 -9.15 9.17 -18.25
N GLY A 272 -9.91 8.82 -17.20
CA GLY A 272 -9.38 8.08 -16.08
C GLY A 272 -8.91 6.67 -16.43
N ARG A 273 -9.65 5.95 -17.28
CA ARG A 273 -9.25 4.64 -17.81
C ARG A 273 -7.93 4.73 -18.57
N ILE A 274 -7.82 5.68 -19.53
CA ILE A 274 -6.60 5.88 -20.32
C ILE A 274 -5.41 6.24 -19.41
N TYR A 275 -5.62 7.13 -18.43
CA TYR A 275 -4.60 7.47 -17.44
C TYR A 275 -4.15 6.27 -16.59
N ILE A 276 -5.09 5.45 -16.11
CA ILE A 276 -4.77 4.27 -15.31
C ILE A 276 -3.99 3.23 -16.12
N MET A 277 -4.36 3.01 -17.40
CA MET A 277 -3.69 2.04 -18.25
C MET A 277 -2.29 2.51 -18.66
N TYR A 278 -2.17 3.75 -19.11
CA TYR A 278 -0.98 4.24 -19.81
C TYR A 278 -0.14 5.24 -19.02
N GLY A 279 -0.62 5.72 -17.88
CA GLY A 279 0.07 6.72 -17.05
C GLY A 279 -0.15 8.15 -17.52
N GLU A 280 0.73 9.04 -17.06
CA GLU A 280 0.72 10.46 -17.42
C GLU A 280 1.01 10.63 -18.92
N PRO A 281 0.19 11.38 -19.68
CA PRO A 281 0.48 11.70 -21.06
C PRO A 281 1.74 12.58 -21.18
N SER A 282 2.48 12.41 -22.27
CA SER A 282 3.64 13.24 -22.59
C SER A 282 3.23 14.70 -22.84
N GLU A 283 2.06 14.91 -23.42
CA GLU A 283 1.49 16.23 -23.70
C GLU A 283 -0.04 16.19 -23.64
N ILE A 284 -0.63 17.27 -23.13
CA ILE A 284 -2.09 17.48 -23.15
C ILE A 284 -2.37 18.82 -23.85
N GLU A 285 -2.99 18.75 -25.02
CA GLU A 285 -3.56 19.92 -25.67
C GLU A 285 -5.01 20.08 -25.23
N ARG A 286 -5.36 21.26 -24.69
CA ARG A 286 -6.71 21.54 -24.19
C ARG A 286 -7.38 22.59 -25.03
N TYR A 287 -8.54 22.23 -25.56
CA TYR A 287 -9.37 23.10 -26.36
C TYR A 287 -10.65 23.39 -25.57
N PRO A 288 -10.77 24.57 -24.95
CA PRO A 288 -11.97 24.95 -24.22
C PRO A 288 -13.15 25.15 -25.18
N ASN A 289 -14.29 25.57 -24.66
CA ASN A 289 -15.48 25.82 -25.50
C ASN A 289 -15.18 26.89 -26.57
N GLN A 290 -15.44 26.56 -27.83
CA GLN A 290 -15.25 27.45 -28.98
C GLN A 290 -16.59 27.60 -29.73
N PRO A 291 -16.79 28.67 -30.54
CA PRO A 291 -18.05 28.88 -31.24
C PRO A 291 -18.45 27.70 -32.15
N GLU A 292 -17.46 27.04 -32.77
CA GLU A 292 -17.68 25.95 -33.74
C GLU A 292 -17.55 24.55 -33.11
N THR A 293 -16.95 24.43 -31.92
CA THR A 293 -16.65 23.13 -31.32
C THR A 293 -16.88 23.09 -29.81
N ARG A 294 -17.48 21.98 -29.35
CA ARG A 294 -17.53 21.59 -27.93
C ARG A 294 -16.10 21.41 -27.38
N PRO A 295 -15.90 21.57 -26.06
CA PRO A 295 -14.61 21.34 -25.42
C PRO A 295 -14.04 19.95 -25.72
N TYR A 296 -12.74 19.88 -26.00
CA TYR A 296 -12.04 18.62 -26.23
C TYR A 296 -10.58 18.69 -25.79
N GLU A 297 -9.98 17.52 -25.56
CA GLU A 297 -8.58 17.36 -25.18
C GLU A 297 -7.90 16.35 -26.11
N ILE A 298 -6.64 16.60 -26.45
CA ILE A 298 -5.79 15.65 -27.16
C ILE A 298 -4.63 15.29 -26.24
N TRP A 299 -4.52 14.02 -25.91
CA TRP A 299 -3.44 13.48 -25.09
C TRP A 299 -2.48 12.73 -25.99
N SER A 300 -1.20 13.08 -25.95
CA SER A 300 -0.14 12.44 -26.73
C SER A 300 0.77 11.62 -25.82
N TYR A 301 1.11 10.41 -26.25
CA TYR A 301 2.08 9.53 -25.59
C TYR A 301 3.17 9.16 -26.60
N HIS A 302 4.39 9.62 -26.37
CA HIS A 302 5.49 9.44 -27.33
C HIS A 302 6.11 8.04 -27.24
N ASP A 303 6.11 7.43 -26.06
CA ASP A 303 6.78 6.16 -25.79
C ASP A 303 5.92 4.92 -26.08
N ILE A 304 4.66 5.12 -26.46
CA ILE A 304 3.71 4.03 -26.72
C ILE A 304 3.54 3.87 -28.23
N GLU A 305 3.83 2.67 -28.75
CA GLU A 305 3.68 2.31 -30.18
C GLU A 305 4.35 3.29 -31.16
N GLY A 306 5.43 3.97 -30.75
CA GLY A 306 6.12 4.96 -31.57
C GLY A 306 5.41 6.32 -31.67
N GLY A 307 4.42 6.56 -30.81
CA GLY A 307 3.64 7.79 -30.75
C GLY A 307 2.16 7.54 -30.97
N VAL A 308 1.34 7.69 -29.92
CA VAL A 308 -0.11 7.57 -30.00
C VAL A 308 -0.82 8.80 -29.45
N ARG A 309 -2.04 9.00 -29.92
CA ARG A 309 -2.92 10.08 -29.49
C ARG A 309 -4.27 9.53 -29.05
N PHE A 310 -4.83 10.16 -28.03
CA PHE A 310 -6.20 9.96 -27.58
C PHE A 310 -6.91 11.30 -27.60
N VAL A 311 -8.08 11.33 -28.22
CA VAL A 311 -8.91 12.52 -28.34
C VAL A 311 -10.16 12.31 -27.51
N PHE A 312 -10.41 13.23 -26.59
CA PHE A 312 -11.58 13.20 -25.72
C PHE A 312 -12.44 14.43 -25.94
N GLY A 313 -13.76 14.29 -25.98
CA GLY A 313 -14.68 15.42 -26.13
C GLY A 313 -15.77 15.41 -25.06
N ASP A 314 -16.12 16.59 -24.54
CA ASP A 314 -17.29 16.74 -23.68
C ASP A 314 -18.56 16.82 -24.54
N ILE A 315 -19.03 15.65 -24.98
CA ILE A 315 -20.21 15.53 -25.82
C ILE A 315 -21.49 15.81 -25.04
N THR A 316 -21.46 15.58 -23.72
CA THR A 316 -22.64 15.66 -22.85
C THR A 316 -22.85 17.06 -22.25
N GLY A 317 -21.80 17.87 -22.18
CA GLY A 317 -21.82 19.20 -21.55
C GLY A 317 -21.68 19.14 -20.02
N PHE A 318 -21.35 17.96 -19.47
CA PHE A 318 -21.26 17.71 -18.02
C PHE A 318 -19.83 17.41 -17.58
N SER A 319 -18.83 17.82 -18.37
CA SER A 319 -17.40 17.58 -18.13
C SER A 319 -17.00 16.09 -18.07
N ASP A 320 -17.86 15.17 -18.54
CA ASP A 320 -17.52 13.76 -18.82
C ASP A 320 -16.95 13.69 -20.24
N PHE A 321 -15.65 13.96 -20.36
CA PHE A 321 -14.92 13.88 -21.62
C PHE A 321 -14.78 12.41 -22.05
N GLN A 322 -15.50 12.05 -23.10
CA GLN A 322 -15.54 10.69 -23.64
C GLN A 322 -14.46 10.51 -24.70
N LEU A 323 -13.86 9.33 -24.77
CA LEU A 323 -12.92 8.97 -25.83
C LEU A 323 -13.69 8.96 -27.15
N ILE A 324 -13.26 9.80 -28.09
CA ILE A 324 -13.90 9.93 -29.39
C ILE A 324 -13.00 9.48 -30.55
N HIS A 325 -11.69 9.43 -30.34
CA HIS A 325 -10.73 8.86 -31.28
C HIS A 325 -9.44 8.47 -30.58
N SER A 326 -8.77 7.43 -31.07
CA SER A 326 -7.43 7.06 -30.70
C SER A 326 -6.67 6.48 -31.90
N THR A 327 -5.36 6.72 -31.93
CA THR A 327 -4.44 6.05 -32.84
C THR A 327 -3.83 4.77 -32.23
N LYS A 328 -4.04 4.53 -30.93
CA LYS A 328 -3.55 3.35 -30.21
C LYS A 328 -4.25 2.09 -30.73
N ARG A 329 -3.47 1.05 -31.01
CA ARG A 329 -4.01 -0.24 -31.45
C ARG A 329 -4.88 -0.86 -30.34
N GLY A 330 -6.07 -1.31 -30.71
CA GLY A 330 -7.06 -1.90 -29.80
C GLY A 330 -8.04 -0.92 -29.14
N GLU A 331 -7.88 0.38 -29.38
CA GLU A 331 -8.76 1.43 -28.84
C GLU A 331 -9.75 1.95 -29.88
N LEU A 332 -10.72 2.75 -29.44
CA LEU A 332 -11.72 3.36 -30.32
C LEU A 332 -11.04 4.22 -31.40
N ARG A 333 -11.33 3.93 -32.67
CA ARG A 333 -10.81 4.69 -33.81
C ARG A 333 -11.96 5.24 -34.67
N ASP A 334 -12.11 6.56 -34.70
CA ASP A 334 -13.01 7.28 -35.62
C ASP A 334 -12.22 8.39 -36.30
N GLU A 335 -11.83 8.23 -37.57
CA GLU A 335 -11.08 9.25 -38.33
C GLU A 335 -11.87 10.55 -38.56
N TYR A 336 -13.19 10.51 -38.37
CA TYR A 336 -14.09 11.65 -38.55
C TYR A 336 -14.60 12.21 -37.22
N TRP A 337 -13.86 12.00 -36.13
CA TRP A 337 -14.27 12.36 -34.77
C TRP A 337 -14.61 13.84 -34.60
N GLN A 338 -14.06 14.75 -35.42
CA GLN A 338 -14.34 16.18 -35.37
C GLN A 338 -15.84 16.48 -35.54
N ARG A 339 -16.57 15.63 -36.29
CA ARG A 339 -18.03 15.74 -36.43
C ARG A 339 -18.78 15.58 -35.10
N ARG A 340 -18.17 14.89 -34.11
CA ARG A 340 -18.77 14.64 -32.79
C ARG A 340 -18.70 15.88 -31.90
N ILE A 341 -17.67 16.71 -32.08
CA ILE A 341 -17.50 17.95 -31.30
C ILE A 341 -18.07 19.18 -32.00
N ALA A 342 -18.38 19.13 -33.30
CA ALA A 342 -18.97 20.26 -34.02
C ALA A 342 -20.28 20.74 -33.36
N VAL A 343 -20.40 22.05 -33.15
CA VAL A 343 -21.62 22.73 -32.73
C VAL A 343 -22.42 23.04 -34.01
N ARG A 344 -23.69 22.61 -34.05
CA ARG A 344 -24.60 22.84 -35.18
C ARG A 344 -25.54 23.98 -34.90
#